data_AF-A0A7V9DL52-F1
#
_entry.id   AF-A0A7V9DL52-F1
#
_cell.length_a   1.000
_cell.length_b   1.000
_cell.length_c   1.000
_cell.angle_alpha   90.00
_cell.angle_beta   90.00
_cell.angle_gamma   90.00
#
_symmetry.space_group_name_H-M   'P 1'
#
loop_
_entity.id
_entity.type
_entity.pdbx_description
1 polymer ?
#
loop_
_entity_poly.entity_id
_entity_poly.type
_entity_poly.pdbx_seq_one_letter_code
_entity_poly.pdbx_strand_id
1 'polypeptide(L)'
;MSLAKKRILIAKPGLDGHDVGAKVVAMALRDAGADVIYTGLRKSPDYIADVAVDEGVHAVGLSVLSGSHLSLASDVIAALDARGAGDVAVFLGGTIPHTEHKALLDMGIRAIFTADETLDDVLTRFDAALGET
;
A
#
# COMPACT_ATOMS: atom_id res chain seq x y z
N MET A 1 14.16 1.75 13.37
CA MET A 1 13.40 1.68 12.10
C MET A 1 13.66 2.94 11.31
N SER A 2 13.88 2.80 10.00
CA SER A 2 14.21 3.88 9.05
C SER A 2 12.96 4.67 8.60
N LEU A 3 11.77 4.22 9.02
CA LEU A 3 10.49 4.85 8.71
C LEU A 3 10.36 6.32 9.15
N ALA A 4 11.20 6.78 10.08
CA ALA A 4 11.29 8.19 10.42
C ALA A 4 11.62 9.03 9.17
N LYS A 5 10.72 9.95 8.80
CA LYS A 5 10.71 10.79 7.58
C LYS A 5 10.12 10.15 6.31
N LYS A 6 9.68 8.89 6.36
CA LYS A 6 8.93 8.31 5.23
C LYS A 6 7.47 8.77 5.32
N ARG A 7 6.94 9.21 4.18
CA ARG A 7 5.53 9.53 4.01
C ARG A 7 4.83 8.39 3.28
N ILE A 8 3.79 7.84 3.90
CA ILE A 8 3.12 6.62 3.44
C ILE A 8 1.63 6.89 3.28
N LEU A 9 1.10 6.60 2.11
CA LEU A 9 -0.33 6.65 1.82
C LEU A 9 -0.96 5.27 2.03
N ILE A 10 -1.88 5.14 2.98
CA ILE A 10 -2.70 3.94 3.14
C ILE A 10 -4.04 4.14 2.43
N ALA A 11 -4.30 3.31 1.42
CA ALA A 11 -5.43 3.44 0.54
C ALA A 11 -6.34 2.21 0.50
N LYS A 12 -7.64 2.46 0.31
CA LYS A 12 -8.68 1.43 0.14
C LYS A 12 -9.36 1.61 -1.22
N PRO A 13 -8.83 0.99 -2.28
CA PRO A 13 -9.38 1.13 -3.61
C PRO A 13 -10.70 0.38 -3.78
N GLY A 14 -11.53 0.84 -4.72
CA GLY A 14 -12.72 0.12 -5.17
C GLY A 14 -13.91 0.20 -4.21
N LEU A 15 -14.62 -0.91 -3.99
CA LEU A 15 -15.83 -0.95 -3.14
C LEU A 15 -15.58 -1.55 -1.75
N ASP A 16 -14.34 -1.88 -1.43
CA ASP A 16 -13.97 -2.54 -0.18
C ASP A 16 -14.26 -1.65 1.04
N GLY A 17 -15.13 -2.15 1.92
CA GLY A 17 -15.54 -1.49 3.16
C GLY A 17 -14.77 -1.95 4.40
N HIS A 18 -13.88 -2.93 4.29
CA HIS A 18 -13.14 -3.45 5.45
C HIS A 18 -11.98 -2.50 5.80
N ASP A 19 -12.08 -1.76 6.88
CA ASP A 19 -11.08 -0.73 7.22
C ASP A 19 -10.21 -1.07 8.44
N VAL A 20 -10.60 -2.06 9.26
CA VAL A 20 -9.90 -2.39 10.51
C VAL A 20 -8.42 -2.64 10.27
N GLY A 21 -8.06 -3.55 9.35
CA GLY A 21 -6.66 -3.87 9.05
C GLY A 21 -5.88 -2.67 8.53
N ALA A 22 -6.48 -1.88 7.62
CA ALA A 22 -5.85 -0.68 7.08
C ALA A 22 -5.57 0.35 8.18
N LYS A 23 -6.53 0.56 9.10
CA LYS A 23 -6.38 1.49 10.24
C LYS A 23 -5.32 1.01 11.23
N VAL A 24 -5.29 -0.28 11.55
CA VAL A 24 -4.28 -0.87 12.45
C VAL A 24 -2.88 -0.68 11.86
N VAL A 25 -2.68 -1.02 10.59
CA VAL A 25 -1.38 -0.84 9.91
C VAL A 25 -1.00 0.64 9.83
N ALA A 26 -1.95 1.53 9.52
CA ALA A 26 -1.71 2.98 9.48
C ALA A 26 -1.24 3.53 10.83
N MET A 27 -1.90 3.12 11.92
CA MET A 27 -1.49 3.50 13.28
C MET A 27 -0.11 2.94 13.63
N ALA A 28 0.17 1.69 13.29
CA ALA A 28 1.45 1.06 13.58
C ALA A 28 2.62 1.73 12.85
N LEU A 29 2.46 2.05 11.56
CA LEU A 29 3.46 2.76 10.77
C LEU A 29 3.73 4.16 11.35
N ARG A 30 2.68 4.85 11.80
CA ARG A 30 2.80 6.15 12.48
C ARG A 30 3.53 6.02 13.81
N ASP A 31 3.18 5.02 14.62
CA ASP A 31 3.82 4.78 15.91
C ASP A 31 5.30 4.36 15.74
N ALA A 32 5.64 3.78 14.58
CA ALA A 32 7.02 3.52 14.14
C ALA A 32 7.74 4.75 13.56
N GLY A 33 7.08 5.91 13.47
CA GLY A 33 7.68 7.21 13.13
C GLY A 33 7.42 7.72 11.70
N ALA A 34 6.62 7.02 10.89
CA ALA A 34 6.24 7.50 9.56
C ALA A 34 5.18 8.62 9.61
N ASP A 35 5.18 9.48 8.58
CA ASP A 35 4.07 10.38 8.28
C ASP A 35 3.03 9.61 7.47
N VAL A 36 1.85 9.36 8.03
CA VAL A 36 0.85 8.44 7.46
C VAL A 36 -0.41 9.18 7.06
N ILE A 37 -0.78 9.06 5.79
CA ILE A 37 -2.02 9.59 5.22
C ILE A 37 -2.96 8.41 4.99
N TYR A 38 -4.19 8.50 5.49
CA TYR A 38 -5.24 7.51 5.22
C TYR A 38 -6.31 8.11 4.32
N THR A 39 -6.50 7.53 3.13
CA THR A 39 -7.44 8.07 2.13
C THR A 39 -8.92 7.92 2.50
N GLY A 40 -9.24 7.07 3.49
CA GLY A 40 -10.61 6.65 3.75
C GLY A 40 -11.05 5.51 2.81
N LEU A 41 -12.35 5.22 2.83
CA LEU A 41 -12.93 4.10 2.09
C LEU A 41 -13.24 4.46 0.64
N ARG A 42 -13.23 3.42 -0.19
CA ARG A 42 -13.80 3.41 -1.54
C ARG A 42 -13.26 4.49 -2.47
N LYS A 43 -11.94 4.52 -2.63
CA LYS A 43 -11.27 5.47 -3.52
C LYS A 43 -11.00 4.88 -4.88
N SER A 44 -11.05 5.72 -5.91
CA SER A 44 -10.63 5.32 -7.25
C SER A 44 -9.10 5.25 -7.33
N PRO A 45 -8.55 4.42 -8.22
CA PRO A 45 -7.12 4.42 -8.50
C PRO A 45 -6.56 5.81 -8.83
N ASP A 46 -7.28 6.59 -9.66
CA ASP A 46 -6.90 7.95 -10.00
C ASP A 46 -6.78 8.87 -8.78
N TYR A 47 -7.77 8.83 -7.87
CA TYR A 47 -7.73 9.63 -6.66
C TYR A 47 -6.55 9.24 -5.77
N ILE A 48 -6.25 7.94 -5.67
CA ILE A 48 -5.11 7.46 -4.88
C ILE A 48 -3.80 7.99 -5.47
N ALA A 49 -3.67 7.95 -6.80
CA ALA A 49 -2.50 8.44 -7.50
C ALA A 49 -2.36 9.98 -7.40
N ASP A 50 -3.46 10.74 -7.53
CA ASP A 50 -3.47 12.20 -7.31
C ASP A 50 -2.94 12.54 -5.91
N VAL A 51 -3.49 11.90 -4.87
CA VAL A 51 -3.06 12.13 -3.47
C VAL A 51 -1.59 11.73 -3.28
N ALA A 52 -1.15 10.62 -3.88
CA ALA A 52 0.23 10.18 -3.77
C ALA A 52 1.22 11.22 -4.33
N VAL A 53 0.90 11.81 -5.48
CA VAL A 53 1.71 12.83 -6.13
C VAL A 53 1.66 14.15 -5.37
N ASP A 54 0.45 14.64 -5.06
CA ASP A 54 0.25 15.92 -4.37
C ASP A 54 0.94 15.96 -3.01
N GLU A 55 0.91 14.83 -2.30
CA GLU A 55 1.53 14.71 -0.98
C GLU A 55 3.01 14.27 -1.05
N GLY A 56 3.56 13.97 -2.23
CA GLY A 56 4.94 13.52 -2.40
C GLY A 56 5.28 12.31 -1.54
N VAL A 57 4.43 11.28 -1.59
CA VAL A 57 4.58 10.08 -0.75
C VAL A 57 5.69 9.19 -1.27
N HIS A 58 6.36 8.47 -0.36
CA HIS A 58 7.40 7.51 -0.71
C HIS A 58 6.82 6.12 -1.02
N ALA A 59 5.63 5.84 -0.48
CA ALA A 59 4.98 4.56 -0.62
C ALA A 59 3.46 4.67 -0.59
N VAL A 60 2.78 3.77 -1.31
CA VAL A 60 1.34 3.55 -1.26
C VAL A 60 1.08 2.14 -0.76
N GLY A 61 0.40 1.99 0.37
CA GLY A 61 -0.13 0.71 0.87
C GLY A 61 -1.59 0.53 0.48
N LEU A 62 -1.87 -0.41 -0.42
CA LEU A 62 -3.22 -0.79 -0.82
C LEU A 62 -3.76 -1.87 0.11
N SER A 63 -4.91 -1.62 0.73
CA SER A 63 -5.63 -2.63 1.51
C SER A 63 -6.82 -3.14 0.71
N VAL A 64 -6.83 -4.43 0.36
CA VAL A 64 -7.88 -5.06 -0.47
C VAL A 64 -8.29 -6.42 0.10
N LEU A 65 -9.56 -6.53 0.47
CA LEU A 65 -10.21 -7.76 0.95
C LEU A 65 -11.38 -8.19 0.06
N SER A 66 -11.62 -7.49 -1.05
CA SER A 66 -12.73 -7.76 -1.98
C SER A 66 -12.43 -8.80 -3.07
N GLY A 67 -11.22 -9.36 -3.10
CA GLY A 67 -10.75 -10.24 -4.18
C GLY A 67 -10.43 -9.54 -5.50
N SER A 68 -10.45 -8.20 -5.53
CA SER A 68 -10.19 -7.38 -6.73
C SER A 68 -8.76 -6.86 -6.81
N HIS A 69 -7.84 -7.44 -6.02
CA HIS A 69 -6.50 -6.89 -5.78
C HIS A 69 -5.63 -6.84 -7.03
N LEU A 70 -5.70 -7.81 -7.95
CA LEU A 70 -4.93 -7.77 -9.20
C LEU A 70 -5.31 -6.56 -10.07
N SER A 71 -6.60 -6.39 -10.34
CA SER A 71 -7.09 -5.26 -11.13
C SER A 71 -6.78 -3.93 -10.45
N LEU A 72 -7.13 -3.80 -9.16
CA LEU A 72 -6.96 -2.55 -8.44
C LEU A 72 -5.50 -2.16 -8.25
N ALA A 73 -4.61 -3.13 -8.05
CA ALA A 73 -3.17 -2.89 -8.01
C ALA A 73 -2.66 -2.39 -9.37
N SER A 74 -3.03 -3.09 -10.46
CA SER A 74 -2.65 -2.71 -11.83
C SER A 74 -3.11 -1.29 -12.17
N ASP A 75 -4.35 -0.95 -11.83
CA ASP A 75 -4.94 0.35 -12.13
C ASP A 75 -4.25 1.48 -11.34
N VAL A 76 -3.88 1.23 -10.08
CA VAL A 76 -3.15 2.22 -9.26
C VAL A 76 -1.74 2.43 -9.79
N ILE A 77 -1.01 1.35 -10.13
CA ILE A 77 0.34 1.45 -10.69
C ILE A 77 0.31 2.25 -12.00
N ALA A 78 -0.61 1.91 -12.91
CA ALA A 78 -0.76 2.64 -14.16
C ALA A 78 -1.13 4.12 -13.94
N ALA A 79 -1.98 4.42 -12.95
CA ALA A 79 -2.36 5.78 -12.61
C ALA A 79 -1.20 6.61 -12.02
N LEU A 80 -0.31 5.98 -11.23
CA LEU A 80 0.91 6.60 -10.72
C LEU A 80 1.91 6.87 -11.85
N ASP A 81 2.15 5.89 -12.72
CA ASP A 81 3.03 6.03 -13.88
C ASP A 81 2.57 7.15 -14.81
N ALA A 82 1.27 7.26 -15.08
CA ALA A 82 0.70 8.31 -15.90
C ALA A 82 0.92 9.73 -15.33
N ARG A 83 1.17 9.85 -14.02
CA ARG A 83 1.46 11.10 -13.31
C ARG A 83 2.96 11.32 -13.07
N GLY A 84 3.81 10.45 -13.62
CA GLY A 84 5.26 10.52 -13.44
C GLY A 84 5.75 10.10 -12.05
N ALA A 85 4.93 9.36 -11.31
CA ALA A 85 5.21 8.89 -9.94
C ALA A 85 5.49 7.38 -9.88
N GLY A 86 6.12 6.82 -10.93
CA GLY A 86 6.46 5.40 -11.01
C GLY A 86 7.56 4.95 -10.05
N ASP A 87 8.23 5.89 -9.38
CA ASP A 87 9.20 5.65 -8.31
C ASP A 87 8.56 5.42 -6.94
N VAL A 88 7.25 5.72 -6.80
CA VAL A 88 6.51 5.48 -5.55
C VAL A 88 6.31 3.98 -5.34
N ALA A 89 6.83 3.46 -4.23
CA ALA A 89 6.73 2.03 -3.93
C ALA A 89 5.28 1.62 -3.59
N VAL A 90 4.73 0.64 -4.31
CA VAL A 90 3.37 0.14 -4.07
C VAL A 90 3.41 -1.16 -3.29
N PHE A 91 2.70 -1.21 -2.16
CA PHE A 91 2.53 -2.36 -1.29
C PHE A 91 1.08 -2.83 -1.32
N LEU A 92 0.85 -4.11 -1.06
CA LEU A 92 -0.48 -4.68 -1.04
C LEU A 92 -0.72 -5.48 0.23
N GLY A 93 -1.87 -5.30 0.86
CA GLY A 93 -2.27 -6.03 2.06
C GLY A 93 -3.72 -6.49 2.00
N GLY A 94 -4.03 -7.61 2.66
CA GLY A 94 -5.39 -8.15 2.78
C GLY A 94 -5.48 -9.65 2.55
N THR A 95 -6.61 -10.12 2.01
CA THR A 95 -6.85 -11.54 1.74
C THR A 95 -6.45 -11.87 0.30
N ILE A 96 -5.19 -12.26 0.12
CA ILE A 96 -4.57 -12.43 -1.20
C ILE A 96 -4.09 -13.88 -1.35
N PRO A 97 -4.62 -14.66 -2.31
CA PRO A 97 -4.18 -16.03 -2.56
C PRO A 97 -2.69 -16.11 -2.91
N HIS A 98 -1.96 -17.04 -2.26
CA HIS A 98 -0.53 -17.25 -2.53
C HIS A 98 -0.20 -17.53 -4.01
N THR A 99 -1.12 -18.16 -4.73
CA THR A 99 -0.98 -18.44 -6.17
C THR A 99 -0.86 -17.18 -7.02
N GLU A 100 -1.32 -16.03 -6.52
CA GLU A 100 -1.31 -14.75 -7.23
C GLU A 100 -0.16 -13.83 -6.80
N HIS A 101 0.59 -14.21 -5.76
CA HIS A 101 1.68 -13.39 -5.23
C HIS A 101 2.75 -13.14 -6.28
N LYS A 102 3.14 -14.17 -7.04
CA LYS A 102 4.13 -14.00 -8.11
C LYS A 102 3.69 -12.98 -9.15
N ALA A 103 2.44 -13.05 -9.59
CA ALA A 103 1.90 -12.13 -10.60
C ALA A 103 1.87 -10.69 -10.09
N LEU A 104 1.53 -10.48 -8.82
CA LEU A 104 1.54 -9.17 -8.17
C LEU A 104 2.94 -8.59 -8.05
N LEU A 105 3.92 -9.39 -7.64
CA LEU A 105 5.32 -8.96 -7.54
C LEU A 105 5.90 -8.63 -8.92
N ASP A 106 5.65 -9.47 -9.93
CA ASP A 106 6.10 -9.24 -11.31
C ASP A 106 5.48 -7.96 -11.92
N MET A 107 4.33 -7.50 -11.41
CA MET A 107 3.64 -6.27 -11.84
C MET A 107 4.25 -5.01 -11.23
N GLY A 108 5.11 -5.14 -10.21
CA GLY A 108 5.73 -4.01 -9.50
C GLY A 108 5.23 -3.79 -8.08
N ILE A 109 4.39 -4.70 -7.53
CA ILE A 109 4.11 -4.67 -6.08
C ILE A 109 5.39 -5.03 -5.33
N ARG A 110 5.76 -4.17 -4.39
CA ARG A 110 7.02 -4.27 -3.66
C ARG A 110 7.02 -5.37 -2.60
N ALA A 111 5.93 -5.47 -1.85
CA ALA A 111 5.68 -6.58 -0.93
C ALA A 111 4.19 -6.78 -0.70
N ILE A 112 3.84 -8.01 -0.33
CA ILE A 112 2.49 -8.45 -0.05
C ILE A 112 2.41 -8.84 1.43
N PHE A 113 1.36 -8.36 2.09
CA PHE A 113 1.08 -8.61 3.52
C PHE A 113 -0.26 -9.32 3.70
N THR A 114 -0.24 -10.52 4.24
CA THR A 114 -1.47 -11.32 4.46
C THR A 114 -1.95 -11.24 5.91
N ALA A 115 -3.22 -11.58 6.14
CA ALA A 115 -3.88 -11.38 7.43
C ALA A 115 -3.35 -12.26 8.58
N ASP A 116 -2.50 -13.24 8.26
CA ASP A 116 -1.83 -14.15 9.19
C ASP A 116 -0.51 -13.56 9.75
N GLU A 117 -0.02 -12.45 9.20
CA GLU A 117 1.20 -11.81 9.67
C GLU A 117 0.99 -11.00 10.94
N THR A 118 1.99 -11.02 11.83
CA THR A 118 1.98 -10.16 13.01
C THR A 118 2.29 -8.71 12.62
N LEU A 119 1.85 -7.76 13.45
CA LEU A 119 2.11 -6.34 13.19
C LEU A 119 3.61 -6.01 13.16
N ASP A 120 4.40 -6.66 14.01
CA ASP A 120 5.85 -6.49 14.06
C ASP A 120 6.52 -7.02 12.79
N ASP A 121 6.04 -8.14 12.25
CA ASP A 121 6.51 -8.69 10.97
C ASP A 121 6.19 -7.75 9.82
N VAL A 122 4.97 -7.20 9.78
CA VAL A 122 4.55 -6.21 8.79
C VAL A 122 5.47 -5.00 8.85
N LEU A 123 5.71 -4.41 10.02
CA LEU A 123 6.58 -3.24 10.16
C LEU A 123 8.02 -3.53 9.73
N THR A 124 8.57 -4.68 10.14
CA THR A 124 9.94 -5.09 9.82
C THR A 124 10.13 -5.29 8.32
N ARG A 125 9.21 -6.05 7.70
CA ARG A 125 9.25 -6.30 6.25
C ARG A 125 8.96 -5.05 5.43
N PHE A 126 8.07 -4.17 5.91
CA PHE A 126 7.79 -2.90 5.24
C PHE A 126 9.01 -1.98 5.25
N ASP A 127 9.69 -1.80 6.39
CA ASP A 127 10.91 -0.99 6.51
C ASP A 127 12.03 -1.55 5.62
N ALA A 128 12.24 -2.86 5.64
CA ALA A 128 13.23 -3.52 4.78
C ALA A 128 12.92 -3.32 3.30
N ALA A 129 11.69 -3.57 2.87
CA ALA A 129 11.30 -3.47 1.48
C ALA A 129 11.34 -2.03 0.95
N LEU A 130 11.03 -1.03 1.78
CA LEU A 130 11.15 0.39 1.43
C LEU A 130 12.60 0.89 1.48
N GLY A 131 13.49 0.24 2.24
CA GLY A 131 14.89 0.63 2.38
C GLY A 131 15.81 0.23 1.22
N GLU A 132 15.39 -0.67 0.34
CA GLU A 132 16.18 -1.10 -0.84
C GLU A 132 16.08 -0.13 -2.05
N THR A 133 15.74 1.15 -1.81
CA THR A 133 15.66 2.21 -2.85
C THR A 133 16.76 3.24 -2.72
#